data_AF-A0A5S4WYI1-F1
#
_entry.id   AF-A0A5S4WYI1-F1
#
_cell.length_a   1.000
_cell.length_b   1.000
_cell.length_c   1.000
_cell.angle_alpha   90.00
_cell.angle_beta   90.00
_cell.angle_gamma   90.00
#
_symmetry.space_group_name_H-M   'P 1'
#
loop_
_entity.id
_entity.type
_entity.pdbx_description
1 polymer ?
#
loop_
_entity_poly.entity_id
_entity_poly.type
_entity_poly.pdbx_seq_one_letter_code
_entity_poly.pdbx_strand_id
1 'polypeptide(L)' 'MTKRTRSAEQQLADEADRKAQNPIGARQTIADSHADPEFQENHKRLRAERLARDAGLTSKN' A
#
# COMPACT_ATOMS: atom_id res chain seq x y z
N MET A 1 7.35 10.19 35.41
CA MET A 1 6.56 9.96 34.18
C MET A 1 5.61 8.80 34.41
N THR A 2 4.33 9.08 34.64
CA THR A 2 3.29 8.05 34.66
C THR A 2 3.16 7.46 33.27
N LYS A 3 3.43 6.16 33.12
CA LYS A 3 3.09 5.42 31.89
C LYS A 3 1.58 5.49 31.76
N ARG A 4 1.07 6.39 30.91
CA ARG A 4 -0.36 6.43 30.56
C ARG A 4 -0.64 5.13 29.81
N THR A 5 -1.19 4.14 30.52
CA THR A 5 -1.72 2.92 29.92
C THR A 5 -2.91 3.31 29.05
N ARG A 6 -2.78 3.13 27.74
CA ARG A 6 -3.88 3.38 26.79
C ARG A 6 -5.06 2.47 27.12
N SER A 7 -6.26 3.01 27.03
CA SER A 7 -7.51 2.23 27.11
C SER A 7 -7.56 1.20 25.96
N ALA A 8 -8.29 0.10 26.15
CA ALA A 8 -8.51 -0.91 25.11
C ALA A 8 -9.11 -0.29 23.83
N GLU A 9 -9.99 0.70 23.96
CA GLU A 9 -10.57 1.44 22.84
C GLU A 9 -9.53 2.24 22.06
N GLN A 10 -8.58 2.85 22.77
CA GLN A 10 -7.49 3.61 22.16
C GLN A 10 -6.49 2.67 21.47
N GLN A 11 -6.26 1.48 22.02
CA GLN A 11 -5.41 0.47 21.38
C GLN A 11 -6.04 -0.07 20.08
N LEU A 12 -7.36 -0.27 20.06
CA LEU A 12 -8.07 -0.70 18.85
C LEU A 12 -8.08 0.40 17.78
N ALA A 13 -8.25 1.66 18.16
CA ALA A 13 -8.14 2.80 17.26
C ALA A 13 -6.72 2.91 16.68
N ASP A 14 -5.69 2.85 17.52
CA ASP A 14 -4.28 2.86 17.10
C ASP A 14 -3.95 1.70 16.14
N GLU A 15 -4.51 0.52 16.38
CA GLU A 15 -4.31 -0.68 15.54
C GLU A 15 -5.04 -0.56 14.20
N ALA A 16 -6.26 0.01 14.20
CA ALA A 16 -7.00 0.33 12.98
C ALA A 16 -6.26 1.37 12.13
N ASP A 17 -5.74 2.43 12.75
CA ASP A 17 -4.94 3.46 12.09
C ASP A 17 -3.63 2.89 11.54
N ARG A 18 -2.94 2.01 12.29
CA ARG A 18 -1.73 1.34 11.81
C ARG A 18 -2.02 0.42 10.63
N LYS A 19 -3.15 -0.28 10.62
CA LYS A 19 -3.56 -1.13 9.48
C LYS A 19 -4.01 -0.31 8.27
N ALA A 20 -4.58 0.87 8.51
CA ALA A 20 -4.97 1.81 7.47
C ALA A 20 -3.76 2.47 6.81
N GLN A 21 -2.69 2.71 7.57
CA GLN A 21 -1.36 2.94 6.98
C GLN A 21 -0.98 1.67 6.23
N ASN A 22 -0.75 1.75 4.93
CA ASN A 22 -0.29 0.63 4.12
C ASN A 22 1.26 0.64 4.08
N PRO A 23 1.96 0.09 5.09
CA PRO A 23 3.41 0.18 5.18
C PRO A 23 4.10 -0.54 4.03
N ILE A 24 3.46 -1.56 3.45
CA ILE A 24 3.98 -2.30 2.30
C ILE A 24 3.93 -1.42 1.05
N GLY A 25 2.81 -0.74 0.81
CA GLY A 25 2.67 0.23 -0.29
C GLY A 25 3.65 1.39 -0.18
N ALA A 26 3.90 1.89 1.04
CA ALA A 26 4.89 2.93 1.27
C ALA A 26 6.33 2.45 0.98
N ARG A 27 6.70 1.25 1.44
CA ARG A 27 8.00 0.63 1.14
C ARG A 27 8.19 0.41 -0.36
N GLN A 28 7.16 -0.05 -1.06
CA GLN A 28 7.19 -0.22 -2.50
C GLN A 28 7.38 1.12 -3.22
N THR A 29 6.68 2.18 -2.79
CA THR A 29 6.80 3.51 -3.38
C THR A 29 8.20 4.09 -3.21
N ILE A 30 8.82 3.89 -2.05
CA ILE A 30 10.21 4.30 -1.78
C ILE A 30 11.18 3.51 -2.67
N ALA A 31 11.02 2.18 -2.76
CA ALA A 31 11.85 1.34 -3.62
C ALA A 31 11.73 1.73 -5.10
N ASP A 32 10.49 1.97 -5.57
CA ASP A 32 10.22 2.42 -6.93
C ASP A 32 10.86 3.78 -7.19
N SER A 33 10.89 4.69 -6.21
CA SER A 33 11.52 6.01 -6.33
C SER A 33 13.05 5.96 -6.46
N HIS A 34 13.68 4.88 -6.00
CA HIS A 34 15.12 4.62 -6.15
C HIS A 34 15.46 3.84 -7.43
N ALA A 35 14.48 3.38 -8.20
CA ALA A 35 14.72 2.71 -9.47
C ALA A 35 15.05 3.71 -10.58
N ASP A 36 15.86 3.27 -11.55
CA ASP A 36 16.16 4.05 -12.74
C ASP A 36 14.88 4.50 -13.47
N PRO A 37 14.85 5.71 -14.05
CA PRO A 37 13.63 6.28 -14.65
C PRO A 37 12.97 5.37 -15.70
N GLU A 38 13.78 4.70 -16.52
CA GLU A 38 13.31 3.75 -17.55
C GLU A 38 12.59 2.53 -16.93
N PHE A 39 13.08 2.03 -15.80
CA PHE A 39 12.46 0.92 -15.08
C PHE A 39 11.15 1.35 -14.40
N GLN A 40 11.06 2.58 -13.89
CA GLN A 40 9.82 3.11 -13.32
C GLN A 40 8.71 3.24 -14.37
N GLU A 41 9.02 3.74 -15.56
CA GLU A 41 8.06 3.87 -16.65
C GLU A 41 7.57 2.51 -17.16
N ASN A 42 8.49 1.57 -17.35
CA ASN A 42 8.16 0.20 -17.74
C ASN A 42 7.28 -0.48 -16.67
N HIS A 43 7.63 -0.35 -15.39
CA HIS A 43 6.84 -0.89 -14.28
C HIS A 43 5.41 -0.30 -14.22
N LYS A 44 5.26 1.02 -14.40
CA LYS A 44 3.94 1.67 -14.46
C LYS A 44 3.10 1.13 -15.60
N ARG A 45 3.68 0.98 -16.79
CA ARG A 45 3.01 0.41 -17.96
C ARG A 45 2.57 -1.03 -17.71
N LEU A 46 3.47 -1.89 -17.22
CA LEU A 46 3.16 -3.29 -16.90
C LEU A 46 2.06 -3.41 -15.83
N ARG A 47 2.07 -2.53 -14.81
CA ARG A 47 1.03 -2.50 -13.78
C ARG A 47 -0.32 -2.09 -14.36
N ALA A 48 -0.35 -1.08 -15.23
CA ALA A 48 -1.58 -0.66 -15.91
C ALA A 48 -2.15 -1.77 -16.81
N GLU A 49 -1.28 -2.46 -17.57
CA GLU A 49 -1.67 -3.60 -18.41
C GLU A 49 -2.24 -4.76 -17.57
N ARG A 50 -1.61 -5.09 -16.42
CA ARG A 50 -2.15 -6.08 -15.48
C ARG A 50 -3.52 -5.68 -14.94
N LEU A 51 -3.68 -4.44 -14.50
CA LEU A 51 -4.95 -3.96 -13.97
C LEU A 51 -6.07 -4.00 -15.02
N ALA A 52 -5.76 -3.62 -16.26
CA ALA A 52 -6.71 -3.69 -17.37
C ALA A 52 -7.10 -5.15 -17.69
N ARG A 53 -6.14 -6.07 -17.65
CA ARG A 53 -6.40 -7.52 -17.80
C ARG A 53 -7.28 -8.04 -16.67
N ASP A 54 -6.97 -7.72 -15.42
CA ASP A 54 -7.73 -8.18 -14.25
C ASP A 54 -9.15 -7.61 -14.27
N ALA A 55 -9.33 -6.34 -14.63
CA ALA A 55 -10.65 -5.73 -14.81
C ALA A 55 -11.45 -6.36 -15.97
N GLY A 56 -10.77 -6.75 -17.05
CA GLY A 56 -11.39 -7.49 -18.16
C GLY A 56 -11.77 -8.93 -17.81
N LEU A 57 -11.06 -9.55 -16.86
CA LEU A 57 -11.36 -10.87 -16.31
C LEU A 57 -12.53 -10.83 -15.33
N THR A 58 -12.60 -9.81 -14.46
CA THR A 58 -13.73 -9.64 -13.53
C THR A 58 -15.01 -9.20 -14.22
N SER A 59 -14.93 -8.53 -15.39
CA SER A 59 -16.11 -8.14 -16.18
C SER A 59 -16.75 -9.29 -16.97
N LYS A 60 -16.12 -10.47 -17.05
CA LYS A 60 -16.63 -11.64 -17.79
C LYS A 60 -17.22 -12.74 -16.89
N ASN A 61 -17.33 -12.50 -15.58
CA ASN A 61 -17.94 -13.41 -14.62
C ASN A 61 -19.23 -12.85 -14.04
#